data_AF-A0A7Y2T7G9-F1
#
_entry.id   AF-A0A7Y2T7G9-F1
#
_cell.length_a   1.000
_cell.length_b   1.000
_cell.length_c   1.000
_cell.angle_alpha   90.00
_cell.angle_beta   90.00
_cell.angle_gamma   90.00
#
_symmetry.space_group_name_H-M   'P 1'
#
loop_
_entity.id
_entity.type
_entity.pdbx_description
1 polymer ?
#
loop_
_entity_poly.entity_id
_entity_poly.type
_entity_poly.pdbx_seq_one_letter_code
_entity_poly.pdbx_strand_id
1 'polypeptide(L)'
;MATRIYSEAGEVILIAGDGTRRSIRSDAFGWHVEDDLYKVSDQIEHKAYTLGALGDIEGENGMGFDDVQSFHSYIHSMVDAMEADVSALVPITENVGDNPLSFDAWGRNKVYQDKSLLHGMFTYSVPATIWKEIYNDVEREPTIAVSKNGTLHMSSGDHLGDDNTLQTYRHPRYQPNRGHLYSNSAMLPQKTALGVREFGLFTREAGAFFRLKSDGQLYAVIRTTINNVTNELVELIDTTGVDLEKGNTYDIQFQWRGVGDYKFMINLKTVYVFDYLGKLSELSVFNPALPAAFRCKNLGDNPKIKAGCVDISSEGGGDENGKVHGSVSISNEVGQVAISGFNVPIIAIKSMNQMGGLLNTRDTIALMLSAYSDERAFLRVWVTRDFSAISPNDQHWKDIGDGHLEYIEFDNLDGTEPMSFDISKAHTISGHRVNKDSTLVIDDIFDGTTSLWITPGDMYIFTMHREDGTLTNVGCTFDFGEAI
;
A
#
# COMPACT_ATOMS: atom_id res chain seq x y z
N MET A 1 -28.18 -54.62 -18.67
CA MET A 1 -28.64 -53.60 -17.68
C MET A 1 -27.42 -52.83 -17.22
N ALA A 2 -27.41 -51.51 -17.44
CA ALA A 2 -26.23 -50.66 -17.51
C ALA A 2 -25.37 -50.60 -16.22
N THR A 3 -24.05 -50.80 -16.40
CA THR A 3 -23.02 -50.54 -15.39
C THR A 3 -22.56 -49.10 -15.54
N ARG A 4 -22.65 -48.28 -14.49
CA ARG A 4 -22.10 -46.91 -14.49
C ARG A 4 -20.78 -46.88 -13.74
N ILE A 5 -19.77 -46.26 -14.35
CA ILE A 5 -18.44 -46.06 -13.76
C ILE A 5 -18.30 -44.58 -13.41
N TYR A 6 -17.97 -44.30 -12.16
CA TYR A 6 -17.64 -42.95 -11.71
C TYR A 6 -16.25 -42.98 -11.08
N SER A 7 -15.47 -41.92 -11.33
CA SER A 7 -14.25 -41.64 -10.58
C SER A 7 -14.49 -40.42 -9.70
N GLU A 8 -14.40 -40.60 -8.39
CA GLU A 8 -14.34 -39.51 -7.42
C GLU A 8 -13.14 -39.76 -6.52
N ALA A 9 -12.28 -38.74 -6.35
CA ALA A 9 -11.20 -38.74 -5.36
C ALA A 9 -10.33 -40.02 -5.31
N GLY A 10 -9.93 -40.55 -6.48
CA GLY A 10 -9.01 -41.69 -6.56
C GLY A 10 -9.62 -43.07 -6.28
N GLU A 11 -10.95 -43.19 -6.26
CA GLU A 11 -11.67 -44.45 -6.11
C GLU A 11 -12.53 -44.73 -7.35
N VAL A 12 -12.42 -45.93 -7.92
CA VAL A 12 -13.28 -46.38 -9.04
C VAL A 12 -14.40 -47.22 -8.47
N ILE A 13 -15.63 -46.83 -8.76
CA ILE A 13 -16.83 -47.47 -8.23
C ILE A 13 -17.60 -48.12 -9.37
N LEU A 14 -17.80 -49.44 -9.25
CA LEU A 14 -18.61 -50.23 -10.16
C LEU A 14 -19.97 -50.50 -9.50
N ILE A 15 -21.05 -50.11 -10.20
CA ILE A 15 -22.41 -50.42 -9.77
C ILE A 15 -22.99 -51.42 -10.76
N ALA A 16 -23.28 -52.64 -10.29
CA ALA A 16 -23.93 -53.66 -11.10
C ALA A 16 -25.40 -53.30 -11.36
N GLY A 17 -25.99 -53.86 -12.41
CA GLY A 17 -27.38 -53.59 -12.81
C GLY A 17 -28.46 -53.97 -11.77
N ASP A 18 -28.10 -54.70 -10.71
CA ASP A 18 -28.95 -55.00 -9.55
C ASP A 18 -28.85 -53.96 -8.42
N GLY A 19 -28.03 -52.92 -8.60
CA GLY A 19 -27.78 -51.86 -7.62
C GLY A 19 -26.66 -52.17 -6.63
N THR A 20 -25.98 -53.30 -6.75
CA THR A 20 -24.86 -53.64 -5.86
C THR A 20 -23.64 -52.77 -6.17
N ARG A 21 -23.16 -52.01 -5.17
CA ARG A 21 -21.99 -51.14 -5.28
C ARG A 21 -20.73 -51.88 -4.83
N ARG A 22 -19.71 -51.93 -5.68
CA ARG A 22 -18.36 -52.39 -5.32
C ARG A 22 -17.36 -51.28 -5.61
N SER A 23 -16.54 -50.93 -4.63
CA SER A 23 -15.50 -49.91 -4.80
C SER A 23 -14.11 -50.53 -4.78
N ILE A 24 -13.21 -49.96 -5.59
CA ILE A 24 -11.80 -50.30 -5.62
C ILE A 24 -11.03 -49.01 -5.37
N ARG A 25 -10.35 -48.93 -4.22
CA ARG A 25 -9.47 -47.81 -3.89
C ARG A 25 -8.09 -47.98 -4.51
N SER A 26 -7.54 -46.89 -5.03
CA SER A 26 -6.20 -46.84 -5.63
C SER A 26 -5.06 -46.96 -4.61
N ASP A 27 -5.31 -46.66 -3.33
CA ASP A 27 -4.32 -46.73 -2.24
C ASP A 27 -3.89 -48.16 -1.87
N ALA A 28 -4.62 -49.19 -2.32
CA ALA A 28 -4.27 -50.58 -2.07
C ALA A 28 -3.11 -51.13 -2.94
N PHE A 29 -2.67 -50.39 -3.98
CA PHE A 29 -1.68 -50.90 -4.93
C PHE A 29 -0.50 -49.96 -5.26
N GLY A 30 -0.50 -48.70 -4.79
CA GLY A 30 0.68 -47.81 -4.85
C GLY A 30 1.11 -47.36 -6.25
N TRP A 31 0.21 -46.75 -7.03
CA TRP A 31 0.45 -46.42 -8.45
C TRP A 31 0.72 -44.91 -8.63
N HIS A 32 1.70 -44.56 -9.46
CA HIS A 32 1.95 -43.20 -9.93
C HIS A 32 1.34 -43.05 -11.33
N VAL A 33 0.57 -41.98 -11.52
CA VAL A 33 -0.40 -41.81 -12.62
C VAL A 33 0.24 -41.75 -14.02
N GLU A 34 1.53 -41.46 -14.14
CA GLU A 34 2.17 -41.29 -15.46
C GLU A 34 2.77 -42.57 -16.07
N ASP A 35 3.02 -43.64 -15.29
CA ASP A 35 3.73 -44.85 -15.79
C ASP A 35 2.88 -46.13 -15.87
N ASP A 36 1.60 -46.11 -15.46
CA ASP A 36 0.85 -47.34 -15.16
C ASP A 36 -0.44 -47.57 -15.97
N LEU A 37 -0.79 -46.73 -16.94
CA LEU A 37 -1.99 -46.94 -17.78
C LEU A 37 -1.97 -48.26 -18.56
N TYR A 38 -0.80 -48.65 -19.08
CA TYR A 38 -0.61 -49.94 -19.75
C TYR A 38 -0.73 -51.14 -18.76
N LYS A 39 -0.37 -50.95 -17.49
CA LYS A 39 -0.49 -52.02 -16.47
C LYS A 39 -1.91 -52.22 -15.95
N VAL A 40 -2.76 -51.18 -16.00
CA VAL A 40 -4.20 -51.29 -15.73
C VAL A 40 -4.86 -52.22 -16.76
N SER A 41 -4.53 -52.02 -18.05
CA SER A 41 -5.04 -52.81 -19.17
C SER A 41 -4.80 -54.31 -18.97
N ASP A 42 -3.55 -54.70 -18.74
CA ASP A 42 -3.16 -56.11 -18.60
C ASP A 42 -3.79 -56.81 -17.38
N GLN A 43 -4.02 -56.07 -16.29
CA GLN A 43 -4.65 -56.64 -15.08
C GLN A 43 -6.17 -56.75 -15.18
N ILE A 44 -6.83 -55.86 -15.93
CA ILE A 44 -8.25 -56.00 -16.27
C ILE A 44 -8.43 -57.22 -17.18
N GLU A 45 -7.51 -57.44 -18.12
CA GLU A 45 -7.51 -58.59 -19.02
C GLU A 45 -7.39 -59.92 -18.26
N HIS A 46 -6.47 -60.00 -17.29
CA HIS A 46 -6.28 -61.22 -16.49
C HIS A 46 -7.53 -61.57 -15.64
N LYS A 47 -8.24 -60.57 -15.10
CA LYS A 47 -9.48 -60.77 -14.33
C LYS A 47 -10.70 -61.07 -15.20
N ALA A 48 -10.81 -60.46 -16.39
CA ALA A 48 -11.89 -60.74 -17.33
C ALA A 48 -11.81 -62.18 -17.88
N TYR A 49 -10.59 -62.67 -18.15
CA TYR A 49 -10.36 -64.06 -18.58
C TYR A 49 -10.67 -65.10 -17.50
N THR A 50 -10.49 -64.77 -16.21
CA THR A 50 -10.77 -65.71 -15.10
C THR A 50 -12.23 -65.76 -14.68
N LEU A 51 -13.04 -64.75 -15.01
CA LEU A 51 -14.43 -64.63 -14.55
C LEU A 51 -15.48 -65.19 -15.52
N GLY A 52 -15.10 -65.60 -16.75
CA GLY A 52 -16.02 -66.25 -17.70
C GLY A 52 -17.32 -65.47 -17.97
N ALA A 53 -17.29 -64.15 -17.79
CA ALA A 53 -18.45 -63.27 -17.80
C ALA A 53 -18.12 -61.99 -18.57
N LEU A 54 -18.00 -62.12 -19.89
CA LEU A 54 -18.13 -61.00 -20.82
C LEU A 54 -19.39 -61.26 -21.65
N GLY A 55 -20.54 -61.18 -20.99
CA GLY A 55 -21.82 -61.00 -21.66
C GLY A 55 -22.09 -59.51 -21.77
N ASP A 56 -22.24 -59.02 -23.00
CA ASP A 56 -22.76 -57.72 -23.43
C ASP A 56 -22.36 -56.51 -22.58
N ILE A 57 -21.12 -56.02 -22.78
CA ILE A 57 -20.75 -54.66 -22.40
C ILE A 57 -21.14 -53.74 -23.56
N GLU A 58 -22.30 -53.08 -23.45
CA GLU A 58 -22.71 -52.01 -24.35
C GLU A 58 -22.05 -50.69 -23.93
N GLY A 59 -21.28 -50.06 -24.81
CA GLY A 59 -20.76 -48.71 -24.59
C GLY A 59 -21.88 -47.65 -24.61
N GLU A 60 -21.64 -46.46 -24.03
CA GLU A 60 -22.65 -45.39 -23.87
C GLU A 60 -23.28 -44.87 -25.18
N ASN A 61 -22.76 -45.26 -26.35
CA ASN A 61 -23.31 -44.94 -27.67
C ASN A 61 -23.92 -46.15 -28.41
N GLY A 62 -24.19 -47.26 -27.73
CA GLY A 62 -24.72 -48.48 -28.35
C GLY A 62 -23.70 -49.24 -29.21
N MET A 63 -22.40 -48.97 -29.03
CA MET A 63 -21.34 -49.81 -29.59
C MET A 63 -21.17 -51.02 -28.66
N GLY A 64 -21.72 -52.16 -29.06
CA GLY A 64 -21.32 -53.45 -28.48
C GLY A 64 -19.90 -53.77 -28.92
N PHE A 65 -19.07 -54.22 -27.98
CA PHE A 65 -17.76 -54.77 -28.32
C PHE A 65 -17.93 -56.27 -28.55
N ASP A 66 -17.79 -56.69 -29.81
CA ASP A 66 -18.00 -58.09 -30.21
C ASP A 66 -16.91 -59.02 -29.63
N ASP A 67 -15.76 -58.47 -29.22
CA ASP A 67 -14.65 -59.19 -28.60
C ASP A 67 -13.73 -58.28 -27.77
N VAL A 68 -12.75 -58.89 -27.09
CA VAL A 68 -11.76 -58.16 -26.27
C VAL A 68 -10.86 -57.26 -27.13
N GLN A 69 -10.58 -57.64 -28.38
CA GLN A 69 -9.71 -56.87 -29.28
C GLN A 69 -10.34 -55.54 -29.70
N SER A 70 -11.65 -55.52 -29.94
CA SER A 70 -12.41 -54.31 -30.28
C SER A 70 -12.49 -53.35 -29.09
N PHE A 71 -12.68 -53.85 -27.86
CA PHE A 71 -12.60 -53.01 -26.66
C PHE A 71 -11.19 -52.44 -26.43
N HIS A 72 -10.15 -53.26 -26.63
CA HIS A 72 -8.76 -52.84 -26.48
C HIS A 72 -8.39 -51.75 -27.51
N SER A 73 -8.81 -51.91 -28.77
CA SER A 73 -8.61 -50.91 -29.82
C SER A 73 -9.33 -49.59 -29.50
N TYR A 74 -10.51 -49.67 -28.87
CA TYR A 74 -11.24 -48.48 -28.43
C TYR A 74 -10.50 -47.74 -27.32
N ILE A 75 -10.02 -48.45 -26.29
CA ILE A 75 -9.20 -47.83 -25.22
C ILE A 75 -7.96 -47.16 -25.82
N HIS A 76 -7.24 -47.82 -26.73
CA HIS A 76 -6.09 -47.20 -27.37
C HIS A 76 -6.46 -45.94 -28.14
N SER A 77 -7.55 -45.93 -28.91
CA SER A 77 -7.97 -44.72 -29.61
C SER A 77 -8.38 -43.58 -28.67
N MET A 78 -8.93 -43.88 -27.48
CA MET A 78 -9.18 -42.86 -26.46
C MET A 78 -7.87 -42.33 -25.86
N VAL A 79 -6.89 -43.20 -25.58
CA VAL A 79 -5.58 -42.79 -25.06
C VAL A 79 -4.83 -41.96 -26.11
N ASP A 80 -4.82 -42.38 -27.37
CA ASP A 80 -4.19 -41.66 -28.48
C ASP A 80 -4.85 -40.28 -28.68
N ALA A 81 -6.18 -40.18 -28.54
CA ALA A 81 -6.89 -38.91 -28.59
C ALA A 81 -6.54 -38.01 -27.40
N MET A 82 -6.42 -38.57 -26.20
CA MET A 82 -5.98 -37.84 -25.01
C MET A 82 -4.53 -37.37 -25.13
N GLU A 83 -3.62 -38.20 -25.66
CA GLU A 83 -2.23 -37.82 -25.91
C GLU A 83 -2.13 -36.75 -27.01
N ALA A 84 -2.96 -36.81 -28.04
CA ALA A 84 -3.04 -35.78 -29.07
C ALA A 84 -3.51 -34.43 -28.50
N ASP A 85 -4.52 -34.44 -27.61
CA ASP A 85 -5.00 -33.22 -26.94
C ASP A 85 -3.98 -32.69 -25.91
N VAL A 86 -3.32 -33.57 -25.16
CA VAL A 86 -2.27 -33.18 -24.19
C VAL A 86 -1.02 -32.67 -24.90
N SER A 87 -0.64 -33.24 -26.05
CA SER A 87 0.47 -32.73 -26.86
C SER A 87 0.13 -31.44 -27.61
N ALA A 88 -1.16 -31.13 -27.79
CA ALA A 88 -1.65 -29.84 -28.28
C ALA A 88 -1.74 -28.77 -27.18
N LEU A 89 -1.61 -29.13 -25.90
CA LEU A 89 -1.29 -28.18 -24.84
C LEU A 89 0.15 -27.71 -25.07
N VAL A 90 0.30 -26.71 -25.95
CA VAL A 90 1.49 -25.87 -25.99
C VAL A 90 1.77 -25.50 -24.54
N PRO A 91 2.93 -25.88 -23.95
CA PRO A 91 3.25 -25.42 -22.62
C PRO A 91 3.09 -23.91 -22.70
N ILE A 92 2.16 -23.38 -21.88
CA ILE A 92 2.09 -21.95 -21.67
C ILE A 92 3.45 -21.64 -21.08
N THR A 93 4.39 -21.30 -21.96
CA THR A 93 5.54 -20.51 -21.63
C THR A 93 4.88 -19.20 -21.33
N GLU A 94 4.41 -19.08 -20.08
CA GLU A 94 4.05 -17.79 -19.52
C GLU A 94 5.24 -16.93 -19.89
N ASN A 95 4.95 -15.87 -20.62
CA ASN A 95 5.93 -14.89 -21.00
C ASN A 95 6.25 -14.15 -19.69
N VAL A 96 7.00 -14.82 -18.81
CA VAL A 96 7.52 -14.28 -17.58
C VAL A 96 8.42 -13.16 -18.05
N GLY A 97 7.91 -11.92 -18.00
CA GLY A 97 8.58 -10.82 -18.67
C GLY A 97 10.04 -10.77 -18.25
N ASP A 98 10.96 -10.72 -19.22
CA ASP A 98 12.41 -10.68 -18.99
C ASP A 98 12.88 -9.44 -18.21
N ASN A 99 11.96 -8.53 -17.87
CA ASN A 99 12.22 -7.36 -17.06
C ASN A 99 12.51 -7.77 -15.60
N PRO A 100 13.61 -7.27 -14.98
CA PRO A 100 13.87 -7.43 -13.56
C PRO A 100 12.71 -7.07 -12.61
N LEU A 101 11.78 -6.19 -13.03
CA LEU A 101 10.58 -5.89 -12.25
C LEU A 101 9.60 -7.08 -12.13
N SER A 102 9.66 -8.06 -13.05
CA SER A 102 8.85 -9.29 -13.02
C SER A 102 9.32 -10.30 -11.98
N PHE A 103 10.41 -10.02 -11.26
CA PHE A 103 11.02 -10.90 -10.25
C PHE A 103 11.11 -10.22 -8.89
N ASP A 104 10.70 -10.91 -7.82
CA ASP A 104 10.72 -10.35 -6.48
C ASP A 104 12.16 -10.07 -6.00
N ALA A 105 12.31 -9.55 -4.78
CA ALA A 105 13.63 -9.30 -4.20
C ALA A 105 14.54 -10.55 -4.22
N TRP A 106 13.96 -11.76 -4.23
CA TRP A 106 14.66 -13.05 -4.24
C TRP A 106 14.74 -13.74 -5.61
N GLY A 107 14.30 -13.08 -6.68
CA GLY A 107 14.40 -13.64 -8.03
C GLY A 107 13.29 -14.64 -8.37
N ARG A 108 12.17 -14.66 -7.64
CA ARG A 108 11.00 -15.50 -7.99
C ARG A 108 10.08 -14.74 -8.94
N ASN A 109 9.48 -15.47 -9.89
CA ASN A 109 8.49 -14.91 -10.81
C ASN A 109 7.29 -14.36 -10.06
N LYS A 110 6.80 -13.21 -10.53
CA LYS A 110 5.66 -12.51 -9.94
C LYS A 110 4.40 -12.74 -10.75
N VAL A 111 3.30 -13.08 -10.06
CA VAL A 111 1.93 -12.94 -10.56
C VAL A 111 1.14 -12.15 -9.52
N TYR A 112 1.31 -10.83 -9.51
CA TYR A 112 0.50 -9.92 -8.70
C TYR A 112 0.38 -8.57 -9.38
N GLN A 113 -0.66 -7.83 -9.03
CA GLN A 113 -0.84 -6.45 -9.46
C GLN A 113 -0.21 -5.53 -8.43
N ASP A 114 0.64 -4.62 -8.89
CA ASP A 114 1.18 -3.56 -8.05
C ASP A 114 0.08 -2.56 -7.73
N LYS A 115 0.04 -2.13 -6.48
CA LYS A 115 -0.91 -1.13 -6.01
C LYS A 115 -0.17 0.15 -5.64
N SER A 116 -0.45 1.23 -6.37
CA SER A 116 0.02 2.57 -6.03
C SER A 116 -0.55 2.98 -4.66
N LEU A 117 0.33 3.19 -3.70
CA LEU A 117 0.01 3.70 -2.37
C LEU A 117 0.02 5.23 -2.33
N LEU A 118 0.88 5.82 -3.17
CA LEU A 118 1.06 7.25 -3.36
C LEU A 118 1.69 7.51 -4.72
N HIS A 119 1.24 8.55 -5.41
CA HIS A 119 1.89 9.03 -6.63
C HIS A 119 1.88 10.55 -6.68
N GLY A 120 2.78 11.11 -7.48
CA GLY A 120 2.91 12.53 -7.72
C GLY A 120 3.16 12.83 -9.20
N MET A 121 2.42 13.81 -9.71
CA MET A 121 2.65 14.42 -11.03
C MET A 121 2.79 15.94 -10.89
N PHE A 122 3.64 16.54 -11.71
CA PHE A 122 3.99 17.97 -11.61
C PHE A 122 3.55 18.73 -12.86
N THR A 123 2.31 18.54 -13.32
CA THR A 123 1.83 19.03 -14.63
C THR A 123 1.75 20.55 -14.72
N TYR A 124 1.09 21.20 -13.75
CA TYR A 124 0.87 22.65 -13.73
C TYR A 124 1.45 23.34 -12.50
N SER A 125 1.53 22.62 -11.38
CA SER A 125 2.05 23.10 -10.12
C SER A 125 2.63 21.93 -9.32
N VAL A 126 3.23 22.23 -8.17
CA VAL A 126 3.52 21.24 -7.14
C VAL A 126 2.37 21.31 -6.13
N PRO A 127 1.49 20.29 -6.03
CA PRO A 127 0.29 20.39 -5.19
C PRO A 127 0.65 20.53 -3.70
N ALA A 128 0.36 21.70 -3.11
CA ALA A 128 0.63 21.99 -1.70
C ALA A 128 -0.22 21.15 -0.72
N THR A 129 -1.23 20.42 -1.21
CA THR A 129 -2.01 19.45 -0.42
C THR A 129 -1.36 18.08 -0.31
N ILE A 130 -0.39 17.77 -1.18
CA ILE A 130 0.32 16.48 -1.20
C ILE A 130 1.77 16.67 -0.74
N TRP A 131 2.35 17.81 -1.07
CA TRP A 131 3.77 18.11 -0.88
C TRP A 131 3.98 19.26 0.10
N LYS A 132 5.02 19.12 0.92
CA LYS A 132 5.62 20.20 1.71
C LYS A 132 7.06 20.44 1.30
N GLU A 133 7.48 21.68 1.48
CA GLU A 133 8.87 22.09 1.32
C GLU A 133 9.47 22.39 2.71
N ILE A 134 10.58 21.73 3.03
CA ILE A 134 11.42 22.06 4.18
C ILE A 134 12.63 22.82 3.65
N TYR A 135 12.68 24.11 3.93
CA TYR A 135 13.78 24.97 3.55
C TYR A 135 14.53 25.42 4.81
N ASN A 136 15.80 25.03 4.92
CA ASN A 136 16.64 25.31 6.08
C ASN A 136 15.93 24.94 7.40
N ASP A 137 15.44 23.70 7.47
CA ASP A 137 14.72 23.10 8.60
C ASP A 137 13.35 23.72 8.94
N VAL A 138 12.81 24.59 8.07
CA VAL A 138 11.48 25.19 8.23
C VAL A 138 10.50 24.63 7.21
N GLU A 139 9.42 23.99 7.68
CA GLU A 139 8.31 23.53 6.84
C GLU A 139 7.49 24.71 6.31
N ARG A 140 7.14 24.67 5.02
CA ARG A 140 6.31 25.64 4.31
C ARG A 140 5.66 25.04 3.06
N GLU A 141 4.75 25.79 2.45
CA GLU A 141 4.24 25.46 1.13
C GLU A 141 5.38 25.49 0.07
N PRO A 142 5.31 24.65 -0.98
CA PRO A 142 6.31 24.65 -2.06
C PRO A 142 6.46 26.02 -2.73
N THR A 143 7.67 26.59 -2.68
CA THR A 143 7.99 27.88 -3.32
C THR A 143 9.23 27.81 -4.20
N ILE A 144 10.25 27.06 -3.80
CA ILE A 144 11.47 26.84 -4.62
C ILE A 144 11.25 25.68 -5.59
N ALA A 145 10.60 24.61 -5.11
CA ALA A 145 10.10 23.54 -5.95
C ALA A 145 8.90 24.01 -6.77
N VAL A 146 9.07 24.09 -8.10
CA VAL A 146 8.05 24.59 -9.01
C VAL A 146 7.85 23.64 -10.19
N SER A 147 6.65 23.61 -10.76
CA SER A 147 6.43 22.96 -12.05
C SER A 147 6.84 23.90 -13.19
N LYS A 148 7.62 23.38 -14.14
CA LYS A 148 7.89 24.05 -15.42
C LYS A 148 7.72 23.04 -16.54
N ASN A 149 6.82 23.33 -17.49
CA ASN A 149 6.51 22.47 -18.63
C ASN A 149 6.19 21.02 -18.24
N GLY A 150 5.38 20.83 -17.19
CA GLY A 150 5.01 19.49 -16.71
C GLY A 150 6.13 18.71 -16.02
N THR A 151 7.20 19.39 -15.61
CA THR A 151 8.34 18.79 -14.90
C THR A 151 8.53 19.52 -13.58
N LEU A 152 8.74 18.80 -12.48
CA LEU A 152 9.26 19.38 -11.23
C LEU A 152 10.63 19.98 -11.52
N HIS A 153 10.85 21.22 -11.09
CA HIS A 153 12.14 21.88 -11.05
C HIS A 153 12.42 22.22 -9.59
N MET A 154 13.28 21.42 -8.96
CA MET A 154 13.72 21.65 -7.59
C MET A 154 15.17 22.12 -7.58
N SER A 155 15.48 23.02 -6.65
CA SER A 155 16.83 23.52 -6.41
C SER A 155 17.08 23.72 -4.92
N SER A 156 18.33 23.91 -4.50
CA SER A 156 18.68 24.11 -3.09
C SER A 156 18.28 25.49 -2.57
N GLY A 157 18.32 26.51 -3.44
CA GLY A 157 18.34 27.92 -3.06
C GLY A 157 19.65 28.59 -3.49
N ASP A 158 19.67 29.92 -3.46
CA ASP A 158 20.72 30.72 -4.08
C ASP A 158 21.93 30.99 -3.15
N HIS A 159 21.84 30.66 -1.86
CA HIS A 159 22.92 30.91 -0.90
C HIS A 159 23.68 29.63 -0.55
N LEU A 160 24.97 29.80 -0.25
CA LEU A 160 25.81 28.72 0.25
C LEU A 160 25.21 28.14 1.53
N GLY A 161 25.08 26.81 1.59
CA GLY A 161 24.52 26.11 2.74
C GLY A 161 23.01 25.94 2.68
N ASP A 162 22.31 26.59 1.75
CA ASP A 162 20.88 26.40 1.55
C ASP A 162 20.56 24.91 1.33
N ASP A 163 19.59 24.42 2.08
CA ASP A 163 19.15 23.03 2.09
C ASP A 163 17.63 23.01 1.90
N ASN A 164 17.20 22.47 0.76
CA ASN A 164 15.80 22.41 0.41
C ASN A 164 15.39 20.95 0.21
N THR A 165 14.29 20.55 0.87
CA THR A 165 13.70 19.22 0.74
C THR A 165 12.23 19.35 0.36
N LEU A 166 11.83 18.77 -0.76
CA LEU A 166 10.43 18.60 -1.14
C LEU A 166 10.03 17.17 -0.78
N GLN A 167 9.02 16.99 0.07
CA GLN A 167 8.58 15.66 0.49
C GLN A 167 7.05 15.58 0.57
N THR A 168 6.52 14.38 0.41
CA THR A 168 5.08 14.15 0.62
C THR A 168 4.71 14.27 2.10
N TYR A 169 3.49 14.71 2.40
CA TYR A 169 2.97 14.67 3.76
C TYR A 169 2.78 13.24 4.26
N ARG A 170 2.29 12.37 3.37
CA ARG A 170 2.06 10.96 3.64
C ARG A 170 3.36 10.17 3.68
N HIS A 171 3.35 9.14 4.52
CA HIS A 171 4.44 8.19 4.72
C HIS A 171 3.94 6.77 4.40
N PRO A 172 3.77 6.40 3.12
CA PRO A 172 3.30 5.08 2.74
C PRO A 172 4.07 3.98 3.46
N ARG A 173 3.33 3.13 4.19
CA ARG A 173 3.93 2.09 5.00
C ARG A 173 4.33 0.89 4.16
N TYR A 174 5.49 0.35 4.47
CA TYR A 174 5.89 -0.98 4.02
C TYR A 174 4.93 -2.04 4.57
N GLN A 175 4.39 -2.89 3.70
CA GLN A 175 3.55 -4.01 4.09
C GLN A 175 4.40 -5.27 4.27
N PRO A 176 4.39 -5.90 5.47
CA PRO A 176 5.20 -7.09 5.73
C PRO A 176 5.02 -8.19 4.68
N ASN A 177 6.13 -8.77 4.25
CA ASN A 177 6.14 -9.82 3.21
C ASN A 177 5.61 -9.39 1.84
N ARG A 178 5.62 -8.08 1.56
CA ARG A 178 5.43 -7.54 0.21
C ARG A 178 6.72 -6.89 -0.26
N GLY A 179 6.89 -6.76 -1.56
CA GLY A 179 7.86 -5.82 -2.11
C GLY A 179 7.30 -4.41 -2.03
N HIS A 180 8.20 -3.45 -1.92
CA HIS A 180 7.89 -2.03 -1.87
C HIS A 180 8.74 -1.35 -2.91
N LEU A 181 8.07 -0.59 -3.77
CA LEU A 181 8.65 -0.01 -4.96
C LEU A 181 8.56 1.50 -4.86
N TYR A 182 9.68 2.16 -5.10
CA TYR A 182 9.73 3.57 -5.45
C TYR A 182 10.14 3.67 -6.91
N SER A 183 9.41 4.47 -7.68
CA SER A 183 9.68 4.70 -9.09
C SER A 183 9.66 6.19 -9.39
N ASN A 184 10.66 6.69 -10.10
CA ASN A 184 10.78 8.09 -10.45
C ASN A 184 11.41 8.27 -11.82
N SER A 185 10.99 9.29 -12.56
CA SER A 185 11.67 9.75 -13.77
C SER A 185 12.38 11.08 -13.50
N ALA A 186 13.69 11.14 -13.70
CA ALA A 186 14.46 12.34 -13.38
C ALA A 186 15.59 12.65 -14.36
N MET A 187 15.99 13.92 -14.34
CA MET A 187 17.20 14.48 -14.96
C MET A 187 17.99 15.22 -13.88
N LEU A 188 19.30 15.03 -13.87
CA LEU A 188 20.21 15.60 -12.87
C LEU A 188 21.19 16.58 -13.54
N PRO A 189 20.73 17.78 -13.98
CA PRO A 189 21.56 18.72 -14.72
C PRO A 189 22.74 19.24 -13.88
N GLN A 190 23.85 19.55 -14.55
CA GLN A 190 25.09 20.03 -13.95
C GLN A 190 25.63 19.02 -12.93
N LYS A 191 25.83 17.77 -13.34
CA LYS A 191 26.08 16.66 -12.41
C LYS A 191 27.27 16.90 -11.47
N THR A 192 28.26 17.68 -11.91
CA THR A 192 29.46 18.08 -11.14
C THR A 192 29.32 19.39 -10.36
N ALA A 193 28.11 19.96 -10.25
CA ALA A 193 27.88 21.16 -9.44
C ALA A 193 28.28 20.90 -7.98
N LEU A 194 28.85 21.91 -7.33
CA LEU A 194 29.22 21.91 -5.91
C LEU A 194 27.96 21.89 -5.02
N GLY A 195 27.32 20.72 -4.94
CA GLY A 195 26.12 20.49 -4.15
C GLY A 195 25.79 19.01 -4.05
N VAL A 196 24.71 18.72 -3.32
CA VAL A 196 24.19 17.35 -3.15
C VAL A 196 22.75 17.31 -3.64
N ARG A 197 22.39 16.22 -4.33
CA ARG A 197 21.02 15.93 -4.77
C ARG A 197 20.63 14.56 -4.25
N GLU A 198 19.50 14.46 -3.57
CA GLU A 198 18.96 13.20 -3.05
C GLU A 198 17.53 13.01 -3.55
N PHE A 199 17.15 11.79 -3.92
CA PHE A 199 15.78 11.47 -4.31
C PHE A 199 15.48 9.98 -4.05
N GLY A 200 14.30 9.69 -3.52
CA GLY A 200 13.94 8.34 -3.09
C GLY A 200 12.88 8.33 -2.00
N LEU A 201 12.92 7.30 -1.17
CA LEU A 201 12.10 7.16 0.03
C LEU A 201 12.93 7.53 1.25
N PHE A 202 12.75 8.73 1.82
CA PHE A 202 13.57 9.11 2.97
C PHE A 202 12.98 10.23 3.82
N THR A 203 13.35 10.20 5.10
CA THR A 203 13.28 11.31 6.05
C THR A 203 14.70 11.69 6.46
N ARG A 204 14.86 12.60 7.43
CA ARG A 204 16.17 12.91 8.00
C ARG A 204 16.74 11.72 8.80
N GLU A 205 15.89 10.84 9.30
CA GLU A 205 16.24 9.76 10.22
C GLU A 205 16.38 8.39 9.54
N ALA A 206 15.68 8.15 8.43
CA ALA A 206 15.63 6.85 7.76
C ALA A 206 15.46 6.99 6.24
N GLY A 207 15.86 5.99 5.46
CA GLY A 207 15.54 5.99 4.03
C GLY A 207 16.30 5.00 3.16
N ALA A 208 15.82 4.84 1.94
CA ALA A 208 16.52 4.26 0.80
C ALA A 208 16.40 5.21 -0.38
N PHE A 209 17.53 5.73 -0.87
CA PHE A 209 17.52 6.80 -1.88
C PHE A 209 18.80 6.85 -2.71
N PHE A 210 18.70 7.52 -3.86
CA PHE A 210 19.84 7.87 -4.69
C PHE A 210 20.44 9.19 -4.22
N ARG A 211 21.78 9.30 -4.25
CA ARG A 211 22.50 10.54 -3.96
C ARG A 211 23.50 10.85 -5.07
N LEU A 212 23.41 12.04 -5.66
CA LEU A 212 24.44 12.59 -6.55
C LEU A 212 25.26 13.63 -5.78
N LYS A 213 26.57 13.42 -5.69
CA LYS A 213 27.50 14.32 -5.01
C LYS A 213 28.22 15.23 -6.02
N SER A 214 29.01 16.18 -5.50
CA SER A 214 29.77 17.15 -6.29
C SER A 214 30.88 16.54 -7.16
N ASP A 215 31.27 15.29 -6.89
CA ASP A 215 32.18 14.50 -7.73
C ASP A 215 31.54 14.05 -9.06
N GLY A 216 30.25 14.30 -9.25
CA GLY A 216 29.50 13.87 -10.43
C GLY A 216 29.14 12.39 -10.43
N GLN A 217 29.32 11.68 -9.31
CA GLN A 217 29.01 10.27 -9.15
C GLN A 217 27.69 10.05 -8.41
N LEU A 218 26.98 9.00 -8.81
CA LEU A 218 25.71 8.59 -8.21
C LEU A 218 25.96 7.47 -7.20
N TYR A 219 25.26 7.52 -6.08
CA TYR A 219 25.40 6.58 -4.97
C TYR A 219 24.04 6.00 -4.60
N ALA A 220 24.03 4.74 -4.19
CA ALA A 220 22.92 4.11 -3.48
C ALA A 220 23.12 4.34 -1.98
N VAL A 221 22.06 4.76 -1.29
CA VAL A 221 22.14 5.09 0.14
C VAL A 221 21.03 4.40 0.92
N ILE A 222 21.42 3.75 2.01
CA ILE A 222 20.50 3.30 3.06
C ILE A 222 20.81 4.10 4.33
N ARG A 223 19.79 4.75 4.89
CA ARG A 223 19.88 5.58 6.10
C ARG A 223 19.04 4.96 7.21
N THR A 224 19.58 4.93 8.42
CA THR A 224 18.87 4.46 9.61
C THR A 224 19.31 5.23 10.85
N THR A 225 18.43 5.37 11.84
CA THR A 225 18.73 6.01 13.12
C THR A 225 18.57 5.00 14.24
N ILE A 226 19.61 4.84 15.04
CA ILE A 226 19.65 3.89 16.16
C ILE A 226 20.24 4.63 17.35
N ASN A 227 19.55 4.59 18.50
CA ASN A 227 19.94 5.33 19.71
C ASN A 227 20.23 6.82 19.44
N ASN A 228 19.37 7.48 18.66
CA ASN A 228 19.51 8.89 18.23
C ASN A 228 20.76 9.21 17.38
N VAL A 229 21.44 8.20 16.85
CA VAL A 229 22.55 8.36 15.90
C VAL A 229 22.10 7.92 14.53
N THR A 230 22.04 8.87 13.59
CA THR A 230 21.75 8.58 12.18
C THR A 230 23.02 8.14 11.48
N ASN A 231 23.00 6.93 10.92
CA ASN A 231 24.06 6.35 10.12
C ASN A 231 23.59 6.15 8.68
N GLU A 232 24.55 6.16 7.77
CA GLU A 232 24.30 5.92 6.35
C GLU A 232 25.30 4.90 5.82
N LEU A 233 24.80 3.91 5.09
CA LEU A 233 25.61 3.09 4.20
C LEU A 233 25.51 3.68 2.80
N VAL A 234 26.66 4.02 2.20
CA VAL A 234 26.75 4.77 0.96
C VAL A 234 27.65 4.04 -0.01
N GLU A 235 27.10 3.65 -1.16
CA GLU A 235 27.78 2.78 -2.11
C GLU A 235 27.76 3.38 -3.51
N LEU A 236 28.89 3.32 -4.20
CA LEU A 236 29.04 3.91 -5.52
C LEU A 236 28.31 3.07 -6.57
N ILE A 237 27.51 3.73 -7.42
CA ILE A 237 26.81 3.09 -8.53
C ILE A 237 27.65 3.21 -9.81
N ASP A 238 27.82 2.10 -10.52
CA ASP A 238 28.36 2.13 -11.88
C ASP A 238 27.34 2.75 -12.83
N THR A 239 27.66 3.94 -13.34
CA THR A 239 26.84 4.70 -14.29
C THR A 239 27.42 4.65 -15.71
N THR A 240 28.29 3.70 -16.00
CA THR A 240 28.86 3.51 -17.34
C THR A 240 27.75 3.34 -18.38
N GLY A 241 27.74 4.21 -19.38
CA GLY A 241 26.70 4.23 -20.43
C GLY A 241 25.41 4.95 -20.06
N VAL A 242 25.32 5.54 -18.85
CA VAL A 242 24.18 6.34 -18.40
C VAL A 242 24.57 7.81 -18.35
N ASP A 243 23.85 8.66 -19.08
CA ASP A 243 23.97 10.11 -18.94
C ASP A 243 22.94 10.63 -17.92
N LEU A 244 23.42 10.91 -16.70
CA LEU A 244 22.59 11.41 -15.59
C LEU A 244 21.96 12.78 -15.87
N GLU A 245 22.50 13.56 -16.81
CA GLU A 245 21.94 14.87 -17.16
C GLU A 245 20.74 14.76 -18.12
N LYS A 246 20.45 13.56 -18.64
CA LYS A 246 19.28 13.24 -19.46
C LYS A 246 18.19 12.55 -18.63
N GLY A 247 17.05 12.32 -19.27
CA GLY A 247 15.92 11.64 -18.64
C GLY A 247 16.25 10.16 -18.45
N ASN A 248 16.21 9.70 -17.21
CA ASN A 248 16.35 8.29 -16.85
C ASN A 248 15.22 7.91 -15.88
N THR A 249 14.85 6.62 -15.86
CA THR A 249 14.05 6.07 -14.76
C THR A 249 14.97 5.62 -13.64
N TYR A 250 14.51 5.84 -12.41
CA TYR A 250 15.20 5.48 -11.20
C TYR A 250 14.22 4.75 -10.31
N ASP A 251 14.53 3.49 -10.02
CA ASP A 251 13.65 2.63 -9.25
C ASP A 251 14.41 2.05 -8.05
N ILE A 252 13.72 1.95 -6.93
CA ILE A 252 14.21 1.29 -5.71
C ILE A 252 13.16 0.24 -5.36
N GLN A 253 13.58 -1.01 -5.35
CA GLN A 253 12.73 -2.12 -4.97
C GLN A 253 13.34 -2.80 -3.76
N PHE A 254 12.56 -3.00 -2.71
CA PHE A 254 13.04 -3.70 -1.53
C PHE A 254 11.94 -4.50 -0.86
N GLN A 255 12.37 -5.49 -0.10
CA GLN A 255 11.51 -6.25 0.77
C GLN A 255 12.09 -6.21 2.18
N TRP A 256 11.65 -5.22 2.96
CA TRP A 256 12.33 -4.85 4.19
C TRP A 256 12.40 -5.97 5.22
N ARG A 257 11.26 -6.39 5.80
CA ARG A 257 11.20 -7.42 6.87
C ARG A 257 12.26 -7.23 7.98
N GLY A 258 12.73 -6.00 8.19
CA GLY A 258 13.85 -5.66 9.04
C GLY A 258 15.26 -5.80 8.42
N VAL A 259 15.53 -6.84 7.62
CA VAL A 259 16.91 -7.18 7.17
C VAL A 259 16.99 -7.69 5.73
N GLY A 260 15.97 -7.46 4.92
CA GLY A 260 15.92 -7.90 3.53
C GLY A 260 16.61 -6.93 2.58
N ASP A 261 16.67 -7.34 1.33
CA ASP A 261 17.55 -6.74 0.32
C ASP A 261 16.91 -5.54 -0.38
N TYR A 262 17.78 -4.67 -0.91
CA TYR A 262 17.40 -3.47 -1.66
C TYR A 262 18.07 -3.50 -3.03
N LYS A 263 17.28 -3.36 -4.08
CA LYS A 263 17.73 -3.26 -5.47
C LYS A 263 17.54 -1.84 -5.97
N PHE A 264 18.61 -1.25 -6.48
CA PHE A 264 18.61 0.05 -7.14
C PHE A 264 18.71 -0.18 -8.63
N MET A 265 17.85 0.48 -9.40
CA MET A 265 17.74 0.30 -10.84
C MET A 265 17.78 1.65 -11.56
N ILE A 266 18.39 1.65 -12.74
CA ILE A 266 18.35 2.78 -13.68
C ILE A 266 17.93 2.24 -15.04
N ASN A 267 16.91 2.84 -15.65
CA ASN A 267 16.36 2.41 -16.94
C ASN A 267 16.03 0.91 -16.95
N LEU A 268 15.35 0.43 -15.89
CA LEU A 268 14.94 -0.96 -15.68
C LEU A 268 16.08 -1.97 -15.52
N LYS A 269 17.34 -1.51 -15.42
CA LYS A 269 18.50 -2.37 -15.17
C LYS A 269 18.96 -2.21 -13.73
N THR A 270 19.12 -3.31 -13.00
CA THR A 270 19.73 -3.30 -11.66
C THR A 270 21.17 -2.80 -11.77
N VAL A 271 21.48 -1.74 -11.03
CA VAL A 271 22.81 -1.10 -10.98
C VAL A 271 23.50 -1.29 -9.63
N TYR A 272 22.74 -1.59 -8.57
CA TYR A 272 23.29 -1.91 -7.26
C TYR A 272 22.34 -2.77 -6.43
N VAL A 273 22.89 -3.60 -5.54
CA VAL A 273 22.13 -4.43 -4.59
C VAL A 273 22.78 -4.35 -3.21
N PHE A 274 22.00 -3.96 -2.20
CA PHE A 274 22.34 -4.24 -0.81
C PHE A 274 21.80 -5.61 -0.45
N ASP A 275 22.70 -6.58 -0.29
CA ASP A 275 22.39 -7.95 0.14
C ASP A 275 22.67 -8.06 1.64
N TYR A 276 21.62 -8.06 2.46
CA TYR A 276 21.69 -7.95 3.92
C TYR A 276 21.39 -9.25 4.66
N LEU A 277 20.82 -10.24 3.96
CA LEU A 277 20.42 -11.51 4.58
C LEU A 277 21.64 -12.21 5.22
N GLY A 278 21.53 -12.45 6.53
CA GLY A 278 22.59 -13.08 7.32
C GLY A 278 23.80 -12.19 7.62
N LYS A 279 23.75 -10.88 7.30
CA LYS A 279 24.90 -9.96 7.48
C LYS A 279 24.67 -8.87 8.53
N LEU A 280 23.43 -8.45 8.76
CA LEU A 280 23.11 -7.40 9.72
C LEU A 280 22.84 -7.96 11.12
N SER A 281 23.27 -7.23 12.15
CA SER A 281 22.91 -7.46 13.56
C SER A 281 21.77 -6.56 14.04
N GLU A 282 21.34 -5.61 13.20
CA GLU A 282 20.30 -4.61 13.46
C GLU A 282 19.41 -4.44 12.21
N LEU A 283 18.31 -3.69 12.32
CA LEU A 283 17.44 -3.42 11.17
C LEU A 283 18.15 -2.55 10.13
N SER A 284 18.01 -2.86 8.84
CA SER A 284 18.59 -2.09 7.74
C SER A 284 18.11 -0.63 7.72
N VAL A 285 16.82 -0.45 8.03
CA VAL A 285 16.15 0.83 8.25
C VAL A 285 15.22 0.62 9.45
N PHE A 286 15.28 1.47 10.49
CA PHE A 286 14.45 1.27 11.68
C PHE A 286 12.95 1.52 11.43
N ASN A 287 12.63 2.41 10.49
CA ASN A 287 11.26 2.77 10.12
C ASN A 287 11.11 2.85 8.59
N PRO A 288 10.39 1.90 7.96
CA PRO A 288 10.20 1.85 6.53
C PRO A 288 8.96 2.64 6.06
N ALA A 289 8.27 3.37 6.94
CA ALA A 289 7.18 4.28 6.58
C ALA A 289 7.79 5.62 6.13
N LEU A 290 8.03 5.75 4.84
CA LEU A 290 8.88 6.80 4.29
C LEU A 290 8.13 7.59 3.22
N PRO A 291 8.28 8.93 3.19
CA PRO A 291 7.66 9.75 2.17
C PRO A 291 8.45 9.64 0.86
N ALA A 292 7.83 9.99 -0.27
CA ALA A 292 8.58 10.32 -1.46
C ALA A 292 9.25 11.67 -1.23
N ALA A 293 10.56 11.76 -1.45
CA ALA A 293 11.32 12.96 -1.17
C ALA A 293 12.36 13.26 -2.25
N PHE A 294 12.60 14.56 -2.43
CA PHE A 294 13.66 15.16 -3.24
C PHE A 294 14.37 16.18 -2.37
N ARG A 295 15.71 16.23 -2.42
CA ARG A 295 16.50 17.19 -1.66
C ARG A 295 17.64 17.74 -2.50
N CYS A 296 17.90 19.03 -2.35
CA CYS A 296 19.03 19.73 -2.96
C CYS A 296 19.74 20.56 -1.89
N LYS A 297 21.06 20.42 -1.79
CA LYS A 297 21.90 21.21 -0.86
C LYS A 297 23.01 21.95 -1.60
N ASN A 298 23.12 23.26 -1.35
CA ASN A 298 24.14 24.13 -1.92
C ASN A 298 25.45 24.00 -1.13
N LEU A 299 26.53 23.57 -1.79
CA LEU A 299 27.89 23.53 -1.24
C LEU A 299 28.85 24.48 -1.97
N GLY A 300 28.31 25.41 -2.76
CA GLY A 300 29.06 26.34 -3.62
C GLY A 300 28.30 26.65 -4.91
N ASP A 301 27.46 25.71 -5.38
CA ASP A 301 26.56 25.87 -6.52
C ASP A 301 25.12 25.56 -6.10
N ASN A 302 24.14 26.01 -6.90
CA ASN A 302 22.73 25.70 -6.72
C ASN A 302 22.34 24.43 -7.53
N PRO A 303 22.51 23.20 -6.99
CA PRO A 303 22.16 21.98 -7.70
C PRO A 303 20.66 21.92 -7.98
N LYS A 304 20.31 21.24 -9.07
CA LYS A 304 18.92 21.07 -9.49
C LYS A 304 18.58 19.60 -9.71
N ILE A 305 17.34 19.24 -9.40
CA ILE A 305 16.69 18.00 -9.82
C ILE A 305 15.52 18.41 -10.72
N LYS A 306 15.37 17.72 -11.85
CA LYS A 306 14.15 17.79 -12.64
C LYS A 306 13.46 16.43 -12.64
N ALA A 307 12.19 16.35 -12.27
CA ALA A 307 11.46 15.08 -12.20
C ALA A 307 10.11 15.14 -12.92
N GLY A 308 9.74 14.06 -13.62
CA GLY A 308 8.47 13.98 -14.34
C GLY A 308 7.33 13.51 -13.44
N CYS A 309 7.51 12.34 -12.83
CA CYS A 309 6.55 11.71 -11.93
C CYS A 309 7.26 10.87 -10.89
N VAL A 310 6.56 10.56 -9.81
CA VAL A 310 6.98 9.64 -8.76
C VAL A 310 5.83 8.75 -8.34
N ASP A 311 6.12 7.50 -8.01
CA ASP A 311 5.17 6.52 -7.51
C ASP A 311 5.80 5.71 -6.37
N ILE A 312 4.98 5.38 -5.37
CA ILE A 312 5.28 4.41 -4.32
C ILE A 312 4.21 3.34 -4.41
N SER A 313 4.63 2.11 -4.66
CA SER A 313 3.74 0.96 -4.84
C SER A 313 4.05 -0.17 -3.87
N SER A 314 3.00 -0.89 -3.47
CA SER A 314 3.09 -2.17 -2.76
C SER A 314 2.78 -3.31 -3.71
N GLU A 315 3.64 -4.32 -3.68
CA GLU A 315 3.55 -5.49 -4.54
C GLU A 315 2.54 -6.50 -4.00
N GLY A 316 1.35 -6.62 -4.62
CA GLY A 316 0.27 -7.49 -4.12
C GLY A 316 -0.31 -7.04 -2.77
N GLY A 317 -0.10 -5.77 -2.45
CA GLY A 317 -0.53 -5.12 -1.23
C GLY A 317 -1.90 -4.44 -1.36
N GLY A 318 -2.74 -4.53 -0.33
CA GLY A 318 -4.11 -3.97 -0.31
C GLY A 318 -4.38 -3.07 0.90
N ASP A 319 -5.51 -2.35 0.88
CA ASP A 319 -5.85 -1.32 1.90
C ASP A 319 -6.49 -1.88 3.18
N GLU A 320 -6.59 -3.21 3.29
CA GLU A 320 -7.57 -3.85 4.16
C GLU A 320 -6.99 -4.54 5.40
N ASN A 321 -5.67 -4.77 5.48
CA ASN A 321 -5.07 -5.52 6.57
C ASN A 321 -4.10 -4.67 7.40
N GLY A 322 -4.29 -4.67 8.72
CA GLY A 322 -3.37 -4.07 9.68
C GLY A 322 -3.78 -2.68 10.22
N LYS A 323 -4.91 -2.12 9.80
CA LYS A 323 -5.41 -0.86 10.41
C LYS A 323 -6.05 -1.11 11.76
N VAL A 324 -5.88 -0.19 12.70
CA VAL A 324 -6.61 -0.20 13.98
C VAL A 324 -7.68 0.88 13.96
N HIS A 325 -8.90 0.47 14.27
CA HIS A 325 -10.04 1.38 14.39
C HIS A 325 -9.91 2.23 15.66
N GLY A 326 -10.11 3.53 15.52
CA GLY A 326 -10.28 4.48 16.61
C GLY A 326 -11.51 5.35 16.40
N SER A 327 -12.02 5.90 17.50
CA SER A 327 -13.18 6.79 17.51
C SER A 327 -13.00 7.86 18.58
N VAL A 328 -13.42 9.08 18.27
CA VAL A 328 -13.52 10.18 19.24
C VAL A 328 -14.92 10.76 19.20
N SER A 329 -15.51 10.97 20.38
CA SER A 329 -16.85 11.52 20.55
C SER A 329 -16.92 12.33 21.86
N ILE A 330 -18.04 13.01 22.09
CA ILE A 330 -18.35 13.62 23.38
C ILE A 330 -18.48 12.52 24.45
N SER A 331 -17.57 12.51 25.42
CA SER A 331 -17.47 11.47 26.44
C SER A 331 -18.36 11.72 27.66
N ASN A 332 -19.67 11.88 27.45
CA ASN A 332 -20.70 11.86 28.49
C ASN A 332 -21.81 10.86 28.16
N GLU A 333 -22.71 10.58 29.11
CA GLU A 333 -23.75 9.54 28.97
C GLU A 333 -24.78 9.85 27.88
N VAL A 334 -24.90 11.11 27.45
CA VAL A 334 -25.88 11.55 26.46
C VAL A 334 -25.25 11.69 25.06
N GLY A 335 -23.92 11.76 24.98
CA GLY A 335 -23.17 11.98 23.74
C GLY A 335 -23.37 13.36 23.11
N GLN A 336 -23.77 14.36 23.90
CA GLN A 336 -24.05 15.71 23.40
C GLN A 336 -23.69 16.82 24.40
N VAL A 337 -23.51 18.03 23.90
CA VAL A 337 -23.23 19.25 24.67
C VAL A 337 -24.08 20.43 24.19
N ALA A 338 -24.41 21.32 25.11
CA ALA A 338 -25.13 22.55 24.78
C ALA A 338 -24.16 23.60 24.23
N ILE A 339 -24.48 24.19 23.07
CA ILE A 339 -23.65 25.21 22.43
C ILE A 339 -24.48 26.44 22.05
N SER A 340 -23.80 27.58 21.86
CA SER A 340 -24.38 28.79 21.25
C SER A 340 -23.36 29.51 20.38
N GLY A 341 -23.83 30.26 19.39
CA GLY A 341 -22.98 30.93 18.41
C GLY A 341 -22.74 30.10 17.14
N PHE A 342 -21.85 30.61 16.28
CA PHE A 342 -21.52 30.00 14.99
C PHE A 342 -20.16 29.31 15.04
N ASN A 343 -20.03 28.16 14.35
CA ASN A 343 -18.78 27.39 14.23
C ASN A 343 -18.15 27.03 15.59
N VAL A 344 -18.97 26.66 16.57
CA VAL A 344 -18.45 26.21 17.87
C VAL A 344 -17.70 24.89 17.66
N PRO A 345 -16.41 24.77 18.04
CA PRO A 345 -15.69 23.51 17.93
C PRO A 345 -16.34 22.50 18.89
N ILE A 346 -16.62 21.30 18.41
CA ILE A 346 -17.21 20.20 19.20
C ILE A 346 -16.13 19.19 19.54
N ILE A 347 -15.35 18.81 18.53
CA ILE A 347 -14.18 17.95 18.66
C ILE A 347 -13.07 18.54 17.78
N ALA A 348 -11.83 18.46 18.24
CA ALA A 348 -10.67 18.58 17.37
C ALA A 348 -9.72 17.42 17.61
N ILE A 349 -9.09 16.93 16.54
CA ILE A 349 -8.11 15.84 16.56
C ILE A 349 -6.88 16.30 15.78
N LYS A 350 -5.69 16.05 16.31
CA LYS A 350 -4.43 16.39 15.65
C LYS A 350 -3.46 15.23 15.66
N SER A 351 -2.66 15.13 14.60
CA SER A 351 -1.55 14.19 14.49
C SER A 351 -0.25 14.88 14.85
N MET A 352 0.44 14.34 15.85
CA MET A 352 1.65 14.97 16.37
C MET A 352 2.77 14.94 15.32
N ASN A 353 3.58 15.99 15.23
CA ASN A 353 4.72 16.02 14.31
C ASN A 353 5.81 15.04 14.71
N GLN A 354 5.95 14.77 16.00
CA GLN A 354 6.99 13.93 16.56
C GLN A 354 6.44 12.98 17.61
N MET A 355 7.09 11.83 17.72
CA MET A 355 6.78 10.73 18.63
C MET A 355 8.10 10.24 19.23
N GLY A 356 8.25 10.34 20.55
CA GLY A 356 9.49 9.96 21.23
C GLY A 356 10.74 10.72 20.75
N GLY A 357 10.57 11.96 20.26
CA GLY A 357 11.65 12.80 19.73
C GLY A 357 12.04 12.52 18.27
N LEU A 358 11.41 11.54 17.61
CA LEU A 358 11.58 11.25 16.19
C LEU A 358 10.36 11.74 15.39
N LEU A 359 10.52 11.87 14.07
CA LEU A 359 9.41 12.20 13.18
C LEU A 359 8.29 11.16 13.33
N ASN A 360 7.06 11.62 13.54
CA ASN A 360 5.90 10.76 13.43
C ASN A 360 5.67 10.44 11.95
N THR A 361 5.50 9.16 11.62
CA THR A 361 5.23 8.69 10.24
C THR A 361 3.93 7.89 10.16
N ARG A 362 3.05 8.02 11.16
CA ARG A 362 1.77 7.32 11.20
C ARG A 362 0.71 8.16 10.51
N ASP A 363 0.28 7.71 9.34
CA ASP A 363 -0.87 8.27 8.64
C ASP A 363 -2.16 7.64 9.17
N THR A 364 -3.20 8.45 9.32
CA THR A 364 -4.53 8.02 9.76
C THR A 364 -5.56 8.31 8.67
N ILE A 365 -6.40 7.34 8.33
CA ILE A 365 -7.49 7.54 7.37
C ILE A 365 -8.79 7.84 8.11
N ALA A 366 -9.51 8.88 7.71
CA ALA A 366 -10.86 9.11 8.17
C ALA A 366 -11.81 8.05 7.60
N LEU A 367 -12.66 7.46 8.44
CA LEU A 367 -13.58 6.38 8.06
C LEU A 367 -15.03 6.84 8.01
N MET A 368 -15.46 7.56 9.05
CA MET A 368 -16.84 7.99 9.18
C MET A 368 -16.93 9.23 10.06
N LEU A 369 -17.88 10.10 9.75
CA LEU A 369 -18.28 11.21 10.60
C LEU A 369 -19.78 11.12 10.84
N SER A 370 -20.20 11.14 12.10
CA SER A 370 -21.60 11.25 12.47
C SER A 370 -21.84 12.46 13.37
N ALA A 371 -22.99 13.10 13.19
CA ALA A 371 -23.37 14.27 13.96
C ALA A 371 -24.86 14.28 14.26
N TYR A 372 -25.21 14.70 15.47
CA TYR A 372 -26.58 14.83 15.96
C TYR A 372 -26.84 16.27 16.42
N SER A 373 -28.09 16.71 16.30
CA SER A 373 -28.55 17.99 16.82
C SER A 373 -30.03 17.92 17.19
N ASP A 374 -30.40 18.49 18.35
CA ASP A 374 -31.80 18.61 18.82
C ASP A 374 -32.58 19.73 18.11
N GLU A 375 -31.88 20.55 17.33
CA GLU A 375 -32.44 21.56 16.44
C GLU A 375 -31.83 21.43 15.03
N ARG A 376 -32.30 22.23 14.07
CA ARG A 376 -31.65 22.29 12.76
C ARG A 376 -30.29 22.96 12.90
N ALA A 377 -29.25 22.27 12.43
CA ALA A 377 -27.87 22.71 12.60
C ALA A 377 -27.03 22.51 11.34
N PHE A 378 -25.82 23.06 11.37
CA PHE A 378 -24.78 22.85 10.39
C PHE A 378 -23.55 22.23 11.05
N LEU A 379 -23.06 21.15 10.46
CA LEU A 379 -21.75 20.56 10.72
C LEU A 379 -20.75 21.09 9.69
N ARG A 380 -19.54 21.45 10.12
CA ARG A 380 -18.41 21.75 9.23
C ARG A 380 -17.15 21.03 9.69
N VAL A 381 -16.39 20.57 8.71
CA VAL A 381 -15.06 19.97 8.90
C VAL A 381 -14.03 20.96 8.39
N TRP A 382 -13.09 21.29 9.25
CA TRP A 382 -11.98 22.19 8.96
C TRP A 382 -10.68 21.43 9.07
N VAL A 383 -9.70 21.84 8.28
CA VAL A 383 -8.33 21.32 8.37
C VAL A 383 -7.35 22.48 8.49
N THR A 384 -6.31 22.26 9.27
CA THR A 384 -5.18 23.16 9.42
C THR A 384 -3.93 22.37 9.82
N ARG A 385 -2.77 22.99 9.62
CA ARG A 385 -1.49 22.57 10.19
C ARG A 385 -0.99 23.51 11.29
N ASP A 386 -1.80 24.51 11.65
CA ASP A 386 -1.54 25.42 12.76
C ASP A 386 -2.35 24.97 13.99
N PHE A 387 -1.69 24.30 14.93
CA PHE A 387 -2.32 23.83 16.17
C PHE A 387 -2.84 24.96 17.06
N SER A 388 -2.41 26.21 16.85
CA SER A 388 -2.95 27.37 17.56
C SER A 388 -4.30 27.85 17.02
N ALA A 389 -4.89 27.16 16.03
CA ALA A 389 -6.27 27.39 15.63
C ALA A 389 -7.26 27.00 16.75
N ILE A 390 -6.92 26.02 17.59
CA ILE A 390 -7.66 25.70 18.81
C ILE A 390 -6.93 26.26 20.02
N SER A 391 -7.61 27.10 20.79
CA SER A 391 -7.16 27.48 22.13
C SER A 391 -7.88 26.58 23.15
N PRO A 392 -7.17 25.71 23.88
CA PRO A 392 -7.79 24.76 24.80
C PRO A 392 -8.50 25.43 25.99
N ASN A 393 -8.09 26.65 26.34
CA ASN A 393 -8.53 27.35 27.55
C ASN A 393 -8.25 26.49 28.80
N ASP A 394 -9.26 26.10 29.58
CA ASP A 394 -9.10 25.21 30.73
C ASP A 394 -9.21 23.71 30.40
N GLN A 395 -9.48 23.39 29.14
CA GLN A 395 -9.55 22.02 28.66
C GLN A 395 -8.16 21.49 28.23
N HIS A 396 -8.02 20.17 28.14
CA HIS A 396 -6.75 19.52 27.85
C HIS A 396 -6.86 18.57 26.66
N TRP A 397 -5.79 18.51 25.88
CA TRP A 397 -5.60 17.48 24.86
C TRP A 397 -5.41 16.13 25.54
N LYS A 398 -6.08 15.10 25.03
CA LYS A 398 -6.02 13.72 25.49
C LYS A 398 -5.35 12.86 24.41
N ASP A 399 -4.39 12.04 24.82
CA ASP A 399 -3.73 11.09 23.92
C ASP A 399 -4.71 10.03 23.43
N ILE A 400 -4.55 9.63 22.18
CA ILE A 400 -5.15 8.42 21.62
C ILE A 400 -4.03 7.38 21.48
N GLY A 401 -4.23 6.23 22.12
CA GLY A 401 -3.25 5.14 22.06
C GLY A 401 -1.92 5.52 22.73
N ASP A 402 -0.86 5.59 21.93
CA ASP A 402 0.51 5.92 22.37
C ASP A 402 0.91 7.38 22.15
N GLY A 403 -0.07 8.27 21.88
CA GLY A 403 0.16 9.72 21.77
C GLY A 403 0.55 10.21 20.38
N HIS A 404 0.40 9.38 19.34
CA HIS A 404 0.62 9.83 17.94
C HIS A 404 -0.51 10.72 17.44
N LEU A 405 -1.71 10.56 18.01
CA LEU A 405 -2.86 11.44 17.86
C LEU A 405 -3.26 11.97 19.23
N GLU A 406 -3.73 13.22 19.25
CA GLU A 406 -4.35 13.84 20.41
C GLU A 406 -5.74 14.38 20.00
N TYR A 407 -6.70 14.36 20.93
CA TYR A 407 -8.00 14.98 20.73
C TYR A 407 -8.41 15.87 21.90
N ILE A 408 -9.35 16.78 21.62
CA ILE A 408 -10.01 17.63 22.60
C ILE A 408 -11.49 17.70 22.26
N GLU A 409 -12.34 17.68 23.27
CA GLU A 409 -13.80 17.72 23.16
C GLU A 409 -14.34 18.96 23.85
N PHE A 410 -15.48 19.50 23.41
CA PHE A 410 -16.04 20.73 23.95
C PHE A 410 -16.69 20.51 25.32
N ASP A 411 -16.32 21.33 26.30
CA ASP A 411 -17.02 21.54 27.58
C ASP A 411 -17.54 20.27 28.28
N ASN A 412 -16.71 19.22 28.34
CA ASN A 412 -17.05 17.98 29.03
C ASN A 412 -16.35 17.92 30.40
N LEU A 413 -17.03 18.45 31.43
CA LEU A 413 -16.75 18.32 32.87
C LEU A 413 -15.48 18.99 33.45
N ASP A 414 -14.58 19.55 32.63
CA ASP A 414 -13.27 20.01 33.10
C ASP A 414 -13.07 21.55 33.17
N GLY A 415 -14.09 22.36 32.85
CA GLY A 415 -13.88 23.81 32.66
C GLY A 415 -15.05 24.76 32.97
N THR A 416 -14.71 26.02 33.20
CA THR A 416 -15.60 27.19 33.13
C THR A 416 -15.51 27.93 31.78
N GLU A 417 -14.43 27.73 31.02
CA GLU A 417 -14.18 28.39 29.73
C GLU A 417 -13.89 27.36 28.62
N PRO A 418 -14.90 26.97 27.82
CA PRO A 418 -14.74 25.98 26.76
C PRO A 418 -13.69 26.38 25.72
N MET A 419 -13.10 25.40 25.03
CA MET A 419 -12.15 25.63 23.95
C MET A 419 -12.71 26.59 22.88
N SER A 420 -11.82 27.38 22.28
CA SER A 420 -12.18 28.32 21.21
C SER A 420 -11.46 28.02 19.91
N PHE A 421 -12.05 28.46 18.79
CA PHE A 421 -11.58 28.20 17.44
C PHE A 421 -11.38 29.49 16.64
N ASP A 422 -10.17 29.70 16.14
CA ASP A 422 -9.83 30.76 15.18
C ASP A 422 -10.01 30.26 13.75
N ILE A 423 -11.15 30.61 13.15
CA ILE A 423 -11.49 30.22 11.77
C ILE A 423 -10.53 30.78 10.72
N SER A 424 -9.71 31.80 11.03
CA SER A 424 -8.78 32.39 10.06
C SER A 424 -7.56 31.52 9.80
N LYS A 425 -7.29 30.56 10.70
CA LYS A 425 -6.13 29.65 10.65
C LYS A 425 -6.46 28.30 10.02
N ALA A 426 -7.68 28.08 9.55
CA ALA A 426 -8.13 26.82 8.99
C ALA A 426 -8.96 27.05 7.73
N HIS A 427 -9.04 26.03 6.89
CA HIS A 427 -9.94 26.05 5.74
C HIS A 427 -10.97 24.93 5.83
N THR A 428 -12.18 25.21 5.33
CA THR A 428 -13.28 24.24 5.32
C THR A 428 -13.05 23.24 4.20
N ILE A 429 -13.16 21.94 4.52
CA ILE A 429 -13.11 20.86 3.52
C ILE A 429 -14.48 20.24 3.27
N SER A 430 -15.40 20.33 4.24
CA SER A 430 -16.79 19.89 4.05
C SER A 430 -17.77 20.62 4.98
N GLY A 431 -19.04 20.65 4.58
CA GLY A 431 -20.14 21.24 5.35
C GLY A 431 -21.49 20.60 5.02
N HIS A 432 -22.25 20.23 6.05
CA HIS A 432 -23.51 19.51 5.91
C HIS A 432 -24.58 20.05 6.85
N ARG A 433 -25.84 19.93 6.44
CA ARG A 433 -26.98 20.19 7.32
C ARG A 433 -27.28 18.97 8.17
N VAL A 434 -27.54 19.19 9.44
CA VAL A 434 -28.05 18.18 10.37
C VAL A 434 -29.52 18.50 10.64
N ASN A 435 -30.41 17.58 10.31
CA ASN A 435 -31.82 17.77 10.58
C ASN A 435 -32.09 17.61 12.08
N LYS A 436 -33.10 18.35 12.56
CA LYS A 436 -33.57 18.27 13.93
C LYS A 436 -33.89 16.82 14.33
N ASP A 437 -33.42 16.43 15.51
CA ASP A 437 -33.66 15.12 16.13
C ASP A 437 -33.26 13.94 15.24
N SER A 438 -32.17 14.11 14.48
CA SER A 438 -31.66 13.07 13.59
C SER A 438 -30.14 13.06 13.57
N THR A 439 -29.59 11.88 13.31
CA THR A 439 -28.16 11.70 13.11
C THR A 439 -27.85 11.78 11.62
N LEU A 440 -26.99 12.73 11.25
CA LEU A 440 -26.30 12.74 9.97
C LEU A 440 -25.15 11.73 10.04
N VAL A 441 -24.99 10.92 9.00
CA VAL A 441 -23.83 10.05 8.79
C VAL A 441 -23.21 10.42 7.45
N ILE A 442 -21.89 10.59 7.43
CA ILE A 442 -21.10 10.93 6.25
C ILE A 442 -20.07 9.81 6.06
N ASP A 443 -20.27 9.02 5.01
CA ASP A 443 -19.42 7.93 4.53
C ASP A 443 -18.92 8.17 3.10
N ASP A 444 -19.62 8.98 2.31
CA ASP A 444 -19.34 9.31 0.90
C ASP A 444 -17.99 10.01 0.66
N ILE A 445 -17.50 10.78 1.63
CA ILE A 445 -16.12 11.33 1.63
C ILE A 445 -15.06 10.21 1.80
N PHE A 446 -15.48 9.02 2.24
CA PHE A 446 -14.62 7.90 2.65
C PHE A 446 -14.88 6.58 1.87
N ASP A 447 -15.82 6.57 0.90
CA ASP A 447 -16.26 5.44 0.05
C ASP A 447 -15.22 5.03 -1.02
N GLY A 448 -13.93 4.99 -0.68
CA GLY A 448 -12.88 4.38 -1.52
C GLY A 448 -12.55 5.06 -2.86
N THR A 449 -13.32 6.06 -3.30
CA THR A 449 -13.04 6.85 -4.51
C THR A 449 -12.12 8.03 -4.23
N THR A 450 -12.17 8.55 -3.00
CA THR A 450 -11.22 9.53 -2.45
C THR A 450 -10.91 9.15 -1.00
N SER A 451 -9.73 9.49 -0.51
CA SER A 451 -9.33 9.20 0.87
C SER A 451 -8.85 10.46 1.55
N LEU A 452 -9.41 10.73 2.72
CA LEU A 452 -9.02 11.85 3.56
C LEU A 452 -8.07 11.36 4.64
N TRP A 453 -6.82 11.78 4.53
CA TRP A 453 -5.75 11.39 5.44
C TRP A 453 -5.46 12.50 6.43
N ILE A 454 -5.28 12.12 7.69
CA ILE A 454 -4.66 12.92 8.74
C ILE A 454 -3.19 12.49 8.79
N THR A 455 -2.32 13.35 8.30
CA THR A 455 -0.87 13.12 8.31
C THR A 455 -0.22 13.83 9.49
N PRO A 456 0.99 13.45 9.89
CA PRO A 456 1.77 14.15 10.92
C PRO A 456 1.78 15.68 10.71
N GLY A 457 1.30 16.41 11.71
CA GLY A 457 1.14 17.86 11.69
C GLY A 457 -0.24 18.38 11.28
N ASP A 458 -1.14 17.52 10.81
CA ASP A 458 -2.53 17.92 10.51
C ASP A 458 -3.38 17.99 11.78
N MET A 459 -4.34 18.91 11.78
CA MET A 459 -5.41 19.01 12.76
C MET A 459 -6.75 19.18 12.06
N TYR A 460 -7.71 18.34 12.44
CA TYR A 460 -9.08 18.37 11.96
C TYR A 460 -9.96 18.92 13.07
N ILE A 461 -10.84 19.84 12.72
CA ILE A 461 -11.74 20.50 13.66
C ILE A 461 -13.17 20.30 13.16
N PHE A 462 -14.02 19.77 14.02
CA PHE A 462 -15.43 19.53 13.74
C PHE A 462 -16.23 20.58 14.49
N THR A 463 -16.84 21.50 13.75
CA THR A 463 -17.65 22.56 14.35
C THR A 463 -19.12 22.33 14.08
N MET A 464 -19.96 22.70 15.05
CA MET A 464 -21.41 22.72 14.87
C MET A 464 -22.00 24.06 15.30
N HIS A 465 -23.16 24.39 14.75
CA HIS A 465 -23.99 25.50 15.18
C HIS A 465 -25.42 25.33 14.69
N ARG A 466 -26.39 25.87 15.44
CA ARG A 466 -27.77 26.01 14.99
C ARG A 466 -27.85 26.98 13.80
N GLU A 467 -28.82 26.81 12.89
CA GLU A 467 -28.98 27.68 11.70
C GLU A 467 -29.05 29.19 12.03
N ASP A 468 -29.53 29.54 13.23
CA ASP A 468 -29.67 30.92 13.72
C ASP A 468 -28.64 31.30 14.82
N GLY A 469 -27.70 30.42 15.15
CA GLY A 469 -26.68 30.63 16.18
C GLY A 469 -27.20 30.66 17.63
N THR A 470 -28.47 30.33 17.86
CA THR A 470 -29.03 30.22 19.22
C THR A 470 -28.68 28.87 19.87
N LEU A 471 -29.14 28.67 21.12
CA LEU A 471 -28.85 27.46 21.88
C LEU A 471 -29.38 26.19 21.19
N THR A 472 -28.56 25.14 21.21
CA THR A 472 -28.88 23.79 20.73
C THR A 472 -27.96 22.77 21.41
N ASN A 473 -28.42 21.54 21.58
CA ASN A 473 -27.59 20.42 21.97
C ASN A 473 -27.09 19.70 20.72
N VAL A 474 -25.79 19.43 20.67
CA VAL A 474 -25.14 18.79 19.52
C VAL A 474 -24.19 17.69 19.98
N GLY A 475 -24.02 16.69 19.13
CA GLY A 475 -23.04 15.61 19.31
C GLY A 475 -22.30 15.34 18.00
N CYS A 476 -21.05 14.93 18.10
CA CYS A 476 -20.22 14.55 16.97
C CYS A 476 -19.41 13.31 17.33
N THR A 477 -19.27 12.38 16.40
CA THR A 477 -18.37 11.23 16.49
C THR A 477 -17.56 11.12 15.22
N PHE A 478 -16.24 11.00 15.36
CA PHE A 478 -15.31 10.84 14.26
C PHE A 478 -14.57 9.52 14.39
N ASP A 479 -14.77 8.64 13.41
CA ASP A 479 -14.14 7.33 13.32
C ASP A 479 -12.99 7.36 12.31
N PHE A 480 -11.90 6.68 12.65
CA PHE A 480 -10.68 6.67 11.86
C PHE A 480 -9.97 5.32 11.94
N GLY A 481 -9.13 5.05 10.93
CA GLY A 481 -8.25 3.90 10.87
C GLY A 481 -6.80 4.36 10.94
N GLU A 482 -6.09 4.01 12.01
CA GLU A 482 -4.64 4.20 12.05
C GLU A 482 -4.00 3.18 11.10
N ALA A 483 -3.18 3.63 10.14
CA ALA A 483 -2.33 2.71 9.41
C ALA A 483 -1.21 2.27 10.34
N ILE A 484 -1.14 0.99 10.70
CA ILE A 484 -0.07 0.39 11.53
C ILE A 484 1.01 -0.25 10.66
#